data_AF-A0A3M1J8Y4-F1
#
_entry.id   AF-A0A3M1J8Y4-F1
#
_cell.length_a   1.000
_cell.length_b   1.000
_cell.length_c   1.000
_cell.angle_alpha   90.00
_cell.angle_beta   90.00
_cell.angle_gamma   90.00
#
_symmetry.space_group_name_H-M   'P 1'
#
loop_
_entity.id
_entity.type
_entity.pdbx_description
1 polymer ?
#
loop_
_entity_poly.entity_id
_entity_poly.type
_entity_poly.pdbx_seq_one_letter_code
_entity_poly.pdbx_strand_id
1 'polypeptide(L)'
;MSKSNWLALLAVVVLILAGFWITRSVYFGTTTTNSYVPPQRELTEVSVEQAAPSARMAAVETPTAAKGLALVDFSHDNALFVEELNTLFSKLVSRGYDYQLVTPVEDEKTDPTLIDQLPMASALVLPLPRQPYSTEEITEIENFVKNGGRLLIIGDPTRTVEVDALNS
;
A
#
# COMPACT_ATOMS: atom_id res chain seq x y z
N MET A 1 23.71 -76.84 -4.35
CA MET A 1 23.67 -76.05 -5.59
C MET A 1 25.07 -75.98 -6.17
N SER A 2 25.26 -76.24 -7.47
CA SER A 2 26.56 -76.12 -8.12
C SER A 2 26.96 -74.64 -8.24
N LYS A 3 28.27 -74.35 -8.30
CA LYS A 3 28.81 -72.97 -8.40
C LYS A 3 28.18 -72.17 -9.57
N SER A 4 27.77 -72.86 -10.63
CA SER A 4 27.07 -72.28 -11.79
C SER A 4 25.70 -71.68 -11.43
N ASN A 5 24.94 -72.34 -10.55
CA ASN A 5 23.62 -71.85 -10.13
C ASN A 5 23.72 -70.58 -9.28
N TRP A 6 24.83 -70.38 -8.56
CA TRP A 6 25.06 -69.19 -7.76
C TRP A 6 25.46 -67.99 -8.62
N LEU A 7 26.26 -68.21 -9.66
CA LEU A 7 26.61 -67.19 -10.66
C LEU A 7 25.38 -66.70 -11.43
N ALA A 8 24.48 -67.60 -11.82
CA ALA A 8 23.23 -67.24 -12.49
C ALA A 8 22.33 -66.37 -11.60
N LEU A 9 22.23 -66.71 -10.32
CA LEU A 9 21.40 -65.97 -9.35
C LEU A 9 21.97 -64.57 -9.09
N LEU A 10 23.30 -64.46 -9.00
CA LEU A 10 23.99 -63.18 -8.81
C LEU A 10 23.81 -62.26 -10.03
N ALA A 11 23.87 -62.82 -11.26
CA ALA A 11 23.61 -62.06 -12.49
C ALA A 11 22.18 -61.50 -12.54
N VAL A 12 21.18 -62.28 -12.11
CA VAL A 12 19.78 -61.82 -12.04
C VAL A 12 19.62 -60.68 -11.04
N VAL A 13 20.24 -60.77 -9.87
CA VAL A 13 20.19 -59.68 -8.87
C VAL A 13 20.83 -58.40 -9.40
N VAL A 14 21.96 -58.49 -10.10
CA VAL A 14 22.62 -57.33 -10.72
C VAL A 14 21.72 -56.68 -11.78
N LEU A 15 21.03 -57.48 -12.61
CA LEU A 15 20.11 -56.96 -13.61
C LEU A 15 18.92 -56.23 -12.99
N ILE A 16 18.37 -56.75 -11.88
CA ILE A 16 17.28 -56.10 -11.14
C ILE A 16 17.74 -54.77 -10.56
N LEU A 17 18.92 -54.74 -9.93
CA LEU A 17 19.48 -53.52 -9.37
C LEU A 17 19.79 -52.48 -10.45
N ALA A 18 20.36 -52.89 -11.58
CA ALA A 18 20.61 -52.00 -12.71
C ALA A 18 19.31 -51.43 -13.28
N GLY A 19 18.28 -52.26 -13.46
CA GLY A 19 16.96 -51.82 -13.92
C GLY A 19 16.32 -50.80 -12.97
N PHE A 20 16.41 -51.02 -11.65
CA PHE A 20 15.93 -50.09 -10.62
C PHE A 20 16.66 -48.75 -10.66
N TRP A 21 17.99 -48.75 -10.78
CA TRP A 21 18.76 -47.50 -10.87
C TRP A 21 18.48 -46.73 -12.17
N ILE A 22 18.30 -47.41 -13.30
CA ILE A 22 17.94 -46.78 -14.58
C ILE A 22 16.55 -46.16 -14.50
N THR A 23 15.55 -46.90 -14.02
CA THR A 23 14.17 -46.37 -13.86
C THR A 23 14.14 -45.20 -12.88
N ARG A 24 14.84 -45.30 -11.75
CA ARG A 24 14.98 -44.20 -10.79
C ARG A 24 15.66 -42.98 -11.44
N SER A 25 16.71 -43.16 -12.24
CA SER A 25 17.38 -42.05 -12.93
C SER A 25 16.45 -41.37 -13.94
N VAL A 26 15.69 -42.13 -14.72
CA VAL A 26 14.74 -41.54 -15.68
C VAL A 26 13.58 -40.83 -14.96
N TYR A 27 13.09 -41.39 -13.85
CA TYR A 27 11.97 -40.83 -13.10
C TYR A 27 12.37 -39.60 -12.27
N PHE A 28 13.59 -39.57 -11.73
CA PHE A 28 14.06 -38.51 -10.82
C PHE A 28 15.13 -37.59 -11.40
N GLY A 29 15.68 -37.83 -12.60
CA GLY A 29 16.87 -37.13 -13.07
C GLY A 29 17.04 -37.06 -14.58
N THR A 30 16.34 -36.12 -15.20
CA THR A 30 16.94 -35.05 -16.04
C THR A 30 15.98 -33.87 -16.11
N THR A 31 15.51 -33.36 -14.97
CA THR A 31 14.93 -32.01 -14.94
C THR A 31 16.08 -31.02 -14.98
N THR A 32 16.66 -30.85 -16.17
CA THR A 32 17.34 -29.61 -16.52
C THR A 32 16.37 -28.51 -16.16
N THR A 33 16.73 -27.73 -15.14
CA THR A 33 15.96 -26.62 -14.62
C THR A 33 15.47 -25.80 -15.81
N ASN A 34 14.17 -25.82 -16.06
CA ASN A 34 13.52 -24.86 -16.95
C ASN A 34 13.56 -23.52 -16.25
N SER A 35 14.76 -22.95 -16.15
CA SER A 35 14.98 -21.64 -15.58
C SER A 35 14.23 -20.68 -16.47
N TYR A 36 13.21 -20.05 -15.89
CA TYR A 36 12.49 -19.00 -16.56
C TYR A 36 13.49 -17.95 -17.06
N VAL A 37 13.59 -17.82 -18.38
CA VAL A 37 14.33 -16.73 -19.01
C VAL A 37 13.29 -15.68 -19.34
N PRO A 38 13.22 -14.57 -18.60
CA PRO A 38 12.30 -13.48 -18.93
C PRO A 38 12.61 -12.97 -20.34
N PRO A 39 11.58 -12.59 -21.11
CA PRO A 39 11.80 -11.98 -22.42
C PRO A 39 12.61 -10.69 -22.25
N GLN A 40 13.72 -10.58 -22.98
CA GLN A 40 14.49 -9.34 -23.06
C GLN A 40 13.62 -8.30 -23.79
N ARG A 41 13.04 -7.36 -23.04
CA ARG A 41 12.47 -6.15 -23.64
C ARG A 41 13.62 -5.22 -23.95
N GLU A 42 13.74 -4.83 -25.22
CA GLU A 42 14.56 -3.68 -25.55
C GLU A 42 14.01 -2.49 -24.77
N LEU A 43 14.83 -1.94 -23.88
CA LEU A 43 14.49 -0.69 -23.20
C LEU A 43 14.41 0.35 -24.32
N THR A 44 13.21 0.87 -24.56
CA THR A 44 13.07 2.06 -25.39
C THR A 44 13.93 3.12 -24.74
N GLU A 45 14.99 3.55 -25.43
CA GLU A 45 15.73 4.75 -25.04
C GLU A 45 14.74 5.91 -25.17
N VAL A 46 14.04 6.18 -24.07
CA VAL A 46 13.30 7.41 -23.92
C VAL A 46 14.37 8.48 -23.97
N SER A 47 14.44 9.19 -25.09
CA SER A 47 15.16 10.46 -25.15
C SER A 47 14.55 11.31 -24.07
N VAL A 48 15.19 11.35 -22.90
CA VAL A 48 14.90 12.31 -21.86
C VAL A 48 15.35 13.62 -22.48
N GLU A 49 14.45 14.26 -23.24
CA GLU A 49 14.54 15.68 -23.50
C GLU A 49 14.75 16.27 -22.11
N GLN A 50 15.98 16.76 -21.86
CA GLN A 50 16.36 17.29 -20.56
C GLN A 50 15.24 18.23 -20.18
N ALA A 51 14.46 17.84 -19.16
CA ALA A 51 13.42 18.70 -18.63
C ALA A 51 14.15 20.01 -18.36
N ALA A 52 13.81 21.07 -19.11
CA ALA A 52 14.37 22.39 -18.89
C ALA A 52 14.30 22.59 -17.38
N PRO A 53 15.43 22.90 -16.70
CA PRO A 53 15.50 22.89 -15.24
C PRO A 53 14.28 23.65 -14.79
N SER A 54 13.32 22.93 -14.18
CA SER A 54 11.99 23.45 -13.94
C SER A 54 12.22 24.78 -13.29
N ALA A 55 11.93 25.88 -13.99
CA ALA A 55 12.26 27.20 -13.50
C ALA A 55 11.71 27.19 -12.09
N ARG A 56 12.60 27.24 -11.08
CA ARG A 56 12.20 27.11 -9.69
C ARG A 56 11.22 28.25 -9.55
N MET A 57 9.93 27.92 -9.59
CA MET A 57 8.90 28.90 -9.34
C MET A 57 9.24 29.27 -7.92
N ALA A 58 9.87 30.42 -7.73
CA ALA A 58 9.88 31.04 -6.43
C ALA A 58 8.42 30.97 -6.05
N ALA A 59 8.10 30.22 -4.99
CA ALA A 59 6.76 30.19 -4.49
C ALA A 59 6.49 31.65 -4.15
N VAL A 60 5.82 32.36 -5.07
CA VAL A 60 5.25 33.66 -4.81
C VAL A 60 4.08 33.30 -3.91
N GLU A 61 4.42 32.96 -2.66
CA GLU A 61 3.48 32.82 -1.56
C GLU A 61 3.00 34.25 -1.31
N THR A 62 2.14 34.75 -2.18
CA THR A 62 1.14 35.74 -1.82
C THR A 62 -0.11 34.96 -1.48
N PRO A 63 -0.16 34.20 -0.36
CA PRO A 63 -1.39 33.56 0.02
C PRO A 63 -2.41 34.67 0.20
N THR A 64 -3.51 34.61 -0.55
CA THR A 64 -4.70 35.37 -0.19
C THR A 64 -5.07 34.90 1.21
N ALA A 65 -4.89 35.77 2.20
CA ALA A 65 -5.26 35.47 3.58
C ALA A 65 -6.73 35.06 3.59
N ALA A 66 -6.99 33.79 3.92
CA ALA A 66 -8.32 33.23 3.96
C ALA A 66 -8.53 32.67 5.36
N LYS A 67 -9.68 32.97 5.94
CA LYS A 67 -10.10 32.43 7.23
C LYS A 67 -11.03 31.25 6.99
N GLY A 68 -10.89 30.22 7.81
CA GLY A 68 -11.75 29.05 7.77
C GLY A 68 -11.19 27.94 8.65
N LEU A 69 -11.99 26.88 8.81
CA LEU A 69 -11.62 25.70 9.57
C LEU A 69 -11.27 24.55 8.63
N ALA A 70 -10.13 23.92 8.85
CA ALA A 70 -9.75 22.66 8.21
C ALA A 70 -10.00 21.51 9.18
N LEU A 71 -10.98 20.68 8.87
CA LEU A 71 -11.26 19.47 9.63
C LEU A 71 -10.32 18.36 9.16
N VAL A 72 -9.71 17.64 10.09
CA VAL A 72 -8.76 16.57 9.82
C VAL A 72 -9.26 15.31 10.49
N ASP A 73 -9.64 14.33 9.69
CA ASP A 73 -10.26 13.12 10.18
C ASP A 73 -9.22 12.10 10.69
N PHE A 74 -9.28 11.80 11.98
CA PHE A 74 -8.54 10.73 12.65
C PHE A 74 -9.48 9.70 13.29
N SER A 75 -10.80 9.74 13.03
CA SER A 75 -11.75 8.81 13.62
C SER A 75 -11.81 7.45 12.91
N HIS A 76 -11.12 7.29 11.78
CA HIS A 76 -11.20 6.11 10.91
C HIS A 76 -9.95 5.22 10.97
N ASP A 77 -9.35 5.10 12.15
CA ASP A 77 -8.11 4.33 12.41
C ASP A 77 -7.01 4.69 11.41
N ASN A 78 -6.71 5.97 11.27
CA ASN A 78 -5.84 6.46 10.20
C ASN A 78 -4.39 5.95 10.32
N ALA A 79 -3.78 5.52 9.20
CA ALA A 79 -2.42 4.95 9.15
C ALA A 79 -1.29 6.01 9.12
N LEU A 80 -1.53 7.15 9.77
CA LEU A 80 -0.66 8.32 9.72
C LEU A 80 -0.65 8.94 11.11
N PHE A 81 0.48 9.45 11.57
CA PHE A 81 0.56 10.15 12.86
C PHE A 81 0.31 11.65 12.69
N VAL A 82 -0.35 12.27 13.66
CA VAL A 82 -0.68 13.71 13.63
C VAL A 82 0.58 14.56 13.34
N GLU A 83 1.72 14.15 13.88
CA GLU A 83 3.01 14.82 13.72
C GLU A 83 3.52 14.83 12.28
N GLU A 84 3.17 13.83 11.48
CA GLU A 84 3.53 13.76 10.06
C GLU A 84 2.84 14.87 9.25
N LEU A 85 1.73 15.41 9.77
CA LEU A 85 1.01 16.53 9.16
C LEU A 85 1.45 17.90 9.71
N ASN A 86 2.42 17.97 10.62
CA ASN A 86 2.85 19.25 11.23
C ASN A 86 3.25 20.31 10.18
N THR A 87 3.90 19.90 9.10
CA THR A 87 4.26 20.83 8.02
C THR A 87 2.99 21.39 7.35
N LEU A 88 2.00 20.54 7.07
CA LEU A 88 0.71 20.95 6.52
C LEU A 88 -0.01 21.91 7.47
N PHE A 89 -0.10 21.56 8.75
CA PHE A 89 -0.76 22.40 9.76
C PHE A 89 -0.10 23.76 9.90
N SER A 90 1.23 23.81 9.93
CA SER A 90 1.98 25.09 9.98
C SER A 90 1.64 25.98 8.77
N LYS A 91 1.46 25.37 7.60
CA LYS A 91 1.13 26.06 6.35
C LYS A 91 -0.34 26.46 6.25
N LEU A 92 -1.25 25.76 6.93
CA LEU A 92 -2.66 26.17 7.06
C LEU A 92 -2.78 27.39 7.99
N VAL A 93 -2.17 27.29 9.18
CA VAL A 93 -2.15 28.38 10.17
C VAL A 93 -1.48 29.63 9.61
N SER A 94 -0.36 29.49 8.89
CA SER A 94 0.32 30.63 8.26
C SER A 94 -0.53 31.34 7.19
N ARG A 95 -1.62 30.70 6.73
CA ARG A 95 -2.55 31.24 5.73
C ARG A 95 -3.86 31.76 6.35
N GLY A 96 -4.01 31.67 7.68
CA GLY A 96 -5.18 32.13 8.43
C GLY A 96 -6.26 31.08 8.66
N TYR A 97 -5.97 29.80 8.38
CA TYR A 97 -6.87 28.69 8.71
C TYR A 97 -6.59 28.15 10.11
N ASP A 98 -7.66 27.84 10.83
CA ASP A 98 -7.59 26.98 12.01
C ASP A 98 -7.74 25.52 11.55
N TYR A 99 -7.25 24.56 12.34
CA TYR A 99 -7.49 23.15 12.09
C TYR A 99 -8.06 22.47 13.34
N GLN A 100 -8.89 21.46 13.13
CA GLN A 100 -9.49 20.65 14.19
C GLN A 100 -9.38 19.18 13.82
N LEU A 101 -8.99 18.37 14.80
CA LEU A 101 -8.91 16.91 14.65
C LEU A 101 -10.26 16.31 15.02
N VAL A 102 -10.77 15.40 14.19
CA VAL A 102 -11.89 14.52 14.53
C VAL A 102 -11.28 13.24 15.07
N THR A 103 -11.55 12.92 16.33
CA THR A 103 -11.09 11.69 16.96
C THR A 103 -12.22 10.67 17.00
N PRO A 104 -11.92 9.36 17.17
CA PRO A 104 -12.95 8.37 17.42
C PRO A 104 -13.83 8.79 18.59
N VAL A 105 -15.13 8.61 18.43
CA VAL A 105 -16.12 8.95 19.45
C VAL A 105 -16.06 7.91 20.57
N GLU A 106 -15.90 8.35 21.82
CA GLU A 106 -15.96 7.47 22.98
C GLU A 106 -17.41 7.34 23.48
N ASP A 107 -18.18 8.44 23.43
CA ASP A 107 -19.61 8.48 23.73
C ASP A 107 -20.39 9.24 22.65
N GLU A 108 -21.18 8.52 21.86
CA GLU A 108 -22.02 9.07 20.77
C GLU A 108 -22.98 10.18 21.20
N LYS A 109 -23.33 10.26 22.49
CA LYS A 109 -24.26 11.30 22.97
C LYS A 109 -23.59 12.62 23.30
N THR A 110 -22.27 12.60 23.49
CA THR A 110 -21.51 13.72 24.04
C THR A 110 -20.45 14.21 23.08
N ASP A 111 -19.81 13.30 22.36
CA ASP A 111 -18.71 13.63 21.46
C ASP A 111 -19.22 13.94 20.05
N PRO A 112 -18.79 15.06 19.45
CA PRO A 112 -19.22 15.43 18.10
C PRO A 112 -18.61 14.49 17.06
N THR A 113 -19.44 13.95 16.18
CA THR A 113 -19.01 13.10 15.06
C THR A 113 -18.39 13.92 13.93
N LEU A 114 -17.87 13.23 12.90
CA LEU A 114 -17.45 13.87 11.65
C LEU A 114 -18.59 14.68 11.01
N ILE A 115 -19.80 14.11 10.98
CA ILE A 115 -20.99 14.71 10.36
C ILE A 115 -21.39 16.00 11.10
N ASP A 116 -21.32 16.01 12.43
CA ASP A 116 -21.68 17.18 13.24
C ASP A 116 -20.76 18.39 12.99
N GLN A 117 -19.49 18.12 12.67
CA GLN A 117 -18.45 19.14 12.53
C GLN A 117 -18.29 19.63 11.08
N LEU A 118 -18.66 18.81 10.09
CA LEU A 118 -18.48 19.10 8.67
C LEU A 118 -19.12 20.41 8.20
N PRO A 119 -20.32 20.82 8.67
CA PRO A 119 -20.93 22.11 8.28
C PRO A 119 -20.15 23.35 8.69
N MET A 120 -19.30 23.24 9.72
CA MET A 120 -18.47 24.36 10.21
C MET A 120 -17.13 24.44 9.46
N ALA A 121 -16.77 23.40 8.73
CA ALA A 121 -15.50 23.28 8.03
C ALA A 121 -15.53 24.00 6.67
N SER A 122 -14.36 24.51 6.27
CA SER A 122 -14.10 25.03 4.92
C SER A 122 -13.19 24.11 4.11
N ALA A 123 -12.58 23.12 4.78
CA ALA A 123 -11.79 22.06 4.17
C ALA A 123 -11.88 20.79 5.02
N LEU A 124 -11.79 19.63 4.38
CA LEU A 124 -11.71 18.31 5.00
C LEU A 124 -10.43 17.61 4.51
N VAL A 125 -9.69 17.03 5.44
CA VAL A 125 -8.49 16.22 5.18
C VAL A 125 -8.76 14.79 5.67
N LEU A 126 -8.61 13.83 4.77
CA LEU A 126 -8.75 12.39 5.03
C LEU A 126 -7.38 11.71 4.91
N PRO A 127 -6.59 11.63 6.00
CA PRO A 127 -5.22 11.12 5.97
C PRO A 127 -5.17 9.59 6.11
N LEU A 128 -5.03 8.83 5.02
CA LEU A 128 -4.88 7.36 5.04
C LEU A 128 -5.90 6.64 5.97
N PRO A 129 -7.22 6.82 5.76
CA PRO A 129 -8.22 6.10 6.55
C PRO A 129 -8.08 4.58 6.35
N ARG A 130 -8.21 3.80 7.44
CA ARG A 130 -8.18 2.32 7.39
C ARG A 130 -9.57 1.70 7.58
N GLN A 131 -10.47 2.41 8.23
CA GLN A 131 -11.87 2.04 8.36
C GLN A 131 -12.68 2.61 7.19
N PRO A 132 -13.64 1.86 6.65
CA PRO A 132 -14.55 2.39 5.64
C PRO A 132 -15.49 3.42 6.28
N TYR A 133 -15.74 4.51 5.55
CA TYR A 133 -16.80 5.46 5.90
C TYR A 133 -18.18 4.83 5.71
N SER A 134 -19.12 5.20 6.57
CA SER A 134 -20.53 4.84 6.41
C SER A 134 -21.16 5.52 5.18
N THR A 135 -22.27 4.98 4.69
CA THR A 135 -23.02 5.57 3.58
C THR A 135 -23.48 7.00 3.89
N GLU A 136 -23.81 7.28 5.15
CA GLU A 136 -24.21 8.60 5.61
C GLU A 136 -23.05 9.60 5.54
N GLU A 137 -21.89 9.23 6.07
CA GLU A 137 -20.68 10.06 6.00
C GLU A 137 -20.27 10.33 4.54
N ILE A 138 -20.31 9.32 3.67
CA ILE A 138 -20.00 9.49 2.24
C ILE A 138 -20.96 10.51 1.62
N THR A 139 -22.26 10.41 1.92
CA THR A 139 -23.27 11.34 1.40
C THR A 139 -23.00 12.77 1.86
N GLU A 140 -22.65 12.96 3.14
CA GLU A 140 -22.34 14.28 3.68
C GLU A 140 -21.02 14.84 3.16
N ILE A 141 -19.99 14.02 2.96
CA ILE A 141 -18.74 14.42 2.32
C ILE A 141 -19.00 14.86 0.87
N GLU A 142 -19.82 14.13 0.12
CA GLU A 142 -20.21 14.53 -1.22
C GLU A 142 -20.95 15.87 -1.23
N ASN A 143 -21.91 16.05 -0.31
CA ASN A 143 -22.67 17.30 -0.18
C ASN A 143 -21.76 18.46 0.19
N PHE A 144 -20.82 18.25 1.11
CA PHE A 144 -19.79 19.22 1.48
C PHE A 144 -18.99 19.70 0.26
N VAL A 145 -18.51 18.78 -0.58
CA VAL A 145 -17.78 19.12 -1.81
C VAL A 145 -18.70 19.83 -2.82
N LYS A 146 -19.93 19.36 -3.02
CA LYS A 146 -20.93 19.99 -3.91
C LYS A 146 -21.22 21.44 -3.49
N ASN A 147 -21.17 21.73 -2.19
CA ASN A 147 -21.39 23.07 -1.61
C ASN A 147 -20.12 23.95 -1.62
N GLY A 148 -19.03 23.50 -2.26
CA GLY A 148 -17.79 24.27 -2.41
C GLY A 148 -16.75 24.02 -1.31
N GLY A 149 -16.99 23.05 -0.43
CA GLY A 149 -15.99 22.54 0.50
C GLY A 149 -14.80 21.93 -0.23
N ARG A 150 -13.59 22.08 0.34
CA ARG A 150 -12.36 21.53 -0.24
C ARG A 150 -12.02 20.20 0.42
N LEU A 151 -11.74 19.17 -0.39
CA LEU A 151 -11.38 17.84 0.09
C LEU A 151 -9.94 17.50 -0.30
N LEU A 152 -9.14 17.10 0.69
CA LEU A 152 -7.82 16.49 0.50
C LEU A 152 -7.88 15.05 0.99
N ILE A 153 -7.61 14.10 0.09
CA ILE A 153 -7.45 12.69 0.44
C ILE A 153 -5.98 12.35 0.30
N ILE A 154 -5.39 11.82 1.37
CA ILE A 154 -4.02 11.30 1.35
C ILE A 154 -4.15 9.78 1.31
N GLY A 155 -3.51 9.15 0.34
CA GLY A 155 -3.42 7.69 0.24
C GLY A 155 -1.97 7.28 0.05
N ASP A 156 -1.56 6.22 0.74
CA ASP A 156 -0.28 5.56 0.55
C ASP A 156 -0.49 4.03 0.50
N PRO A 157 -0.41 3.40 -0.68
CA PRO A 157 -0.64 1.96 -0.82
C PRO A 157 0.48 1.12 -0.20
N THR A 158 1.61 1.71 0.19
CA THR A 158 2.76 0.99 0.76
C THR A 158 2.66 0.86 2.28
N ARG A 159 1.80 1.65 2.93
CA ARG A 159 1.49 1.54 4.35
C ARG A 159 0.37 0.53 4.56
N THR A 160 0.63 -0.72 4.18
CA THR A 160 -0.18 -1.86 4.63
C THR A 160 0.34 -2.29 5.99
N VAL A 161 -0.45 -2.09 7.04
CA VAL A 161 -0.10 -2.62 8.36
C VAL A 161 -0.25 -4.14 8.31
N GLU A 162 0.88 -4.84 8.19
CA GLU A 162 1.18 -6.12 8.84
C GLU A 162 2.62 -6.55 8.48
N VAL A 163 3.59 -6.14 9.30
CA VAL A 163 4.90 -6.79 9.36
C VAL A 163 5.06 -7.58 10.66
N ASP A 164 4.17 -7.34 11.64
CA ASP A 164 4.14 -8.07 12.92
C ASP A 164 3.68 -9.53 12.77
N ALA A 165 3.04 -9.89 11.64
CA ALA A 165 2.72 -11.29 11.31
C ALA A 165 3.94 -12.12 10.84
N LEU A 166 5.11 -11.50 10.67
CA LEU A 166 6.34 -12.20 10.26
C LEU A 166 7.25 -12.59 11.43
N ASN A 167 6.88 -12.22 12.67
CA ASN A 167 7.68 -12.50 13.87
C ASN A 167 6.92 -13.25 14.98
N SER A 168 5.75 -13.83 14.69
CA SER A 168 5.05 -14.76 15.59
C SER A 168 5.20 -16.22 15.15
#